data_AF-H5WN34-F1
#
_entry.id   AF-H5WN34-F1
#
_cell.length_a   1.000
_cell.length_b   1.000
_cell.length_c   1.000
_cell.angle_alpha   90.00
_cell.angle_beta   90.00
_cell.angle_gamma   90.00
#
_symmetry.space_group_name_H-M   'P 1'
#
loop_
_entity.id
_entity.type
_entity.pdbx_description
1 polymer ?
#
loop_
_entity_poly.entity_id
_entity_poly.type
_entity_poly.pdbx_seq_one_letter_code
_entity_poly.pdbx_strand_id
1 'polypeptide(L)' 'MDSLSHVLRFTSLFNPGRYVLVPCDKAGHVDIDSLGERLRLTYLGARAMIGREYAYPVVEIAH' A
#
# COMPACT_ATOMS: atom_id res chain seq x y z
N MET A 1 -11.90 -1.73 22.02
CA MET A 1 -10.95 -0.74 21.49
C MET A 1 -10.74 -1.11 20.04
N ASP A 2 -11.42 -0.44 19.12
CA ASP A 2 -11.26 -0.65 17.69
C ASP A 2 -9.80 -0.40 17.30
N SER A 3 -9.07 -1.47 17.01
CA SER A 3 -7.77 -1.36 16.37
C SER A 3 -8.01 -0.89 14.94
N LEU A 4 -7.97 0.43 14.72
CA LEU A 4 -8.02 1.02 13.38
C LEU A 4 -6.98 0.33 12.49
N SER A 5 -7.43 -0.34 11.43
CA SER A 5 -6.55 -0.94 10.44
C SER A 5 -5.89 0.16 9.62
N HIS A 6 -4.59 0.05 9.40
CA HIS A 6 -3.81 1.01 8.60
C HIS A 6 -3.50 0.39 7.25
N VAL A 7 -3.47 1.23 6.21
CA VAL A 7 -3.12 0.83 4.85
C VAL A 7 -2.03 1.73 4.30
N LEU A 8 -1.11 1.12 3.58
CA LEU A 8 -0.09 1.79 2.81
C LEU A 8 -0.65 2.00 1.39
N ARG A 9 -0.88 3.26 1.02
CA ARG A 9 -1.48 3.66 -0.24
C ARG A 9 -0.43 4.08 -1.26
N PHE A 10 -0.41 3.39 -2.40
CA PHE A 10 0.36 3.76 -3.59
C PHE A 10 -0.57 4.44 -4.59
N THR A 11 -0.48 5.76 -4.73
CA THR A 11 -1.31 6.52 -5.69
C THR A 11 -0.60 6.62 -7.05
N SER A 12 -1.31 6.35 -8.15
CA SER A 12 -0.74 6.48 -9.49
C SER A 12 -0.40 7.94 -9.82
N LEU A 13 0.74 8.15 -10.48
CA LEU A 13 1.18 9.48 -10.94
C LEU A 13 0.44 9.95 -12.20
N PHE A 14 -0.07 9.02 -13.02
CA PHE A 14 -0.63 9.34 -14.33
C PHE A 14 -2.14 9.09 -14.42
N ASN A 15 -2.69 8.27 -13.52
CA ASN A 15 -4.10 7.87 -13.56
C ASN A 15 -4.79 8.31 -12.26
N PRO A 16 -5.38 9.51 -12.22
CA PRO A 16 -6.14 9.97 -11.06
C PRO A 16 -7.18 8.95 -10.62
N GLY A 17 -7.25 8.66 -9.33
CA GLY A 17 -8.17 7.67 -8.77
C GLY A 17 -7.69 6.21 -8.83
N ARG A 18 -6.59 5.89 -9.52
CA ARG A 18 -5.97 4.56 -9.46
C ARG A 18 -4.97 4.49 -8.31
N TYR A 19 -5.13 3.50 -7.45
CA TYR A 19 -4.25 3.26 -6.31
C TYR A 19 -4.18 1.78 -5.94
N VAL A 20 -3.14 1.42 -5.18
CA VAL A 20 -3.00 0.13 -4.50
C VAL A 20 -3.03 0.38 -3.00
N LEU A 21 -3.84 -0.39 -2.27
CA LEU A 21 -3.86 -0.40 -0.80
C LEU A 21 -3.26 -1.72 -0.32
N VAL A 22 -2.34 -1.64 0.65
CA VAL A 22 -1.72 -2.80 1.29
C VAL A 22 -1.85 -2.66 2.80
N PRO A 23 -2.37 -3.67 3.53
CA PRO A 23 -2.41 -3.62 4.98
C PRO A 23 -1.03 -3.37 5.58
N CYS A 24 -0.95 -2.52 6.60
CA CYS A 24 0.28 -2.20 7.30
C CYS A 24 -0.01 -1.84 8.76
N ASP A 25 1.06 -1.68 9.55
CA ASP A 25 0.97 -1.10 10.88
C ASP A 25 0.90 0.45 10.84
N LYS A 26 0.83 1.07 12.03
CA LYS A 26 0.79 2.54 12.17
C LYS A 26 2.04 3.25 11.63
N ALA A 27 3.16 2.56 11.50
CA ALA A 27 4.41 3.08 10.98
C ALA A 27 4.57 2.83 9.46
N GLY A 28 3.62 2.12 8.83
CA GLY A 28 3.68 1.77 7.42
C GLY A 28 4.47 0.49 7.13
N HIS A 29 4.81 -0.30 8.15
CA HIS A 29 5.43 -1.60 7.92
C HIS A 29 4.38 -2.59 7.44
N VAL A 30 4.68 -3.21 6.30
CA VAL A 30 3.88 -4.28 5.72
C VAL A 30 4.46 -5.60 6.20
N ASP A 31 3.65 -6.40 6.88
CA ASP A 31 3.98 -7.80 7.15
C ASP A 31 3.77 -8.60 5.86
N ILE A 32 4.85 -8.79 5.10
CA ILE A 32 4.83 -9.43 3.78
C ILE A 32 4.41 -10.89 3.87
N ASP A 33 4.74 -11.58 4.97
CA ASP A 33 4.45 -13.00 5.14
C ASP A 33 2.98 -13.24 5.50
N SER A 34 2.30 -12.23 6.06
CA SER A 34 0.85 -12.24 6.26
C SER A 34 0.04 -12.02 4.97
N LEU A 35 0.66 -11.55 3.89
CA LEU A 35 -0.03 -11.26 2.64
C LEU A 35 -0.28 -12.52 1.81
N GLY A 36 -1.48 -12.62 1.25
CA GLY A 36 -1.74 -13.57 0.16
C GLY A 36 -0.88 -13.29 -1.07
N GLU A 37 -0.58 -14.33 -1.86
CA GLU A 37 0.35 -14.29 -3.01
C GLU A 37 0.09 -13.11 -3.97
N ARG A 38 -1.16 -12.93 -4.39
CA ARG A 38 -1.53 -11.84 -5.32
C ARG A 38 -1.23 -10.46 -4.75
N LEU A 39 -1.52 -10.25 -3.46
CA LEU A 39 -1.30 -8.96 -2.82
C LEU A 39 0.18 -8.71 -2.57
N ARG A 40 0.95 -9.75 -2.23
CA ARG A 40 2.41 -9.70 -2.12
C ARG A 40 3.06 -9.27 -3.45
N LEU A 41 2.67 -9.87 -4.58
CA LEU A 41 3.17 -9.48 -5.90
C LEU A 41 2.80 -8.03 -6.24
N THR A 42 1.56 -7.64 -5.97
CA THR A 42 1.07 -6.28 -6.20
C THR A 42 1.86 -5.25 -5.39
N TYR A 43 2.12 -5.52 -4.10
CA TYR A 43 2.92 -4.68 -3.22
C TYR A 43 4.36 -4.54 -3.72
N LEU A 44 5.03 -5.65 -4.03
CA LEU A 44 6.41 -5.63 -4.51
C LEU A 44 6.54 -4.90 -5.85
N GLY A 45 5.59 -5.10 -6.77
CA GLY A 45 5.53 -4.38 -8.04
C GLY A 45 5.31 -2.87 -7.84
N ALA A 46 4.34 -2.47 -7.02
CA ALA A 46 4.08 -1.06 -6.73
C ALA A 46 5.29 -0.39 -6.06
N ARG A 47 5.96 -1.08 -5.13
CA ARG A 47 7.16 -0.61 -4.44
C ARG A 47 8.35 -0.42 -5.39
N ALA A 48 8.53 -1.31 -6.36
CA ALA A 48 9.57 -1.18 -7.38
C ALA A 48 9.31 0.00 -8.35
N MET A 49 8.05 0.41 -8.50
CA MET A 49 7.61 1.45 -9.44
C MET A 49 7.40 2.83 -8.78
N ILE A 50 7.82 3.03 -7.53
CA ILE A 50 7.80 4.34 -6.88
C ILE A 50 8.65 5.35 -7.68
N GLY A 51 8.09 6.55 -7.88
CA GLY A 51 8.70 7.63 -8.67
C GLY A 51 8.61 7.42 -10.18
N ARG A 52 8.08 6.28 -10.64
CA ARG A 52 7.87 5.96 -12.05
C ARG A 52 6.40 5.83 -12.40
N GLU A 53 5.64 4.98 -11.69
CA GLU A 53 4.19 4.80 -11.90
C GLU A 53 3.37 5.22 -10.68
N TYR A 54 3.96 5.11 -9.49
CA TYR A 54 3.33 5.46 -8.21
C TYR A 54 4.11 6.55 -7.48
N ALA A 55 3.40 7.40 -6.73
CA ALA A 55 4.01 8.33 -5.78
C ALA A 55 4.64 7.58 -4.60
N TYR A 56 5.42 8.28 -3.77
CA TYR A 56 5.84 7.73 -2.48
C TYR A 56 4.59 7.40 -1.65
N PRO A 57 4.49 6.19 -1.09
CA PRO A 57 3.25 5.75 -0.47
C PRO A 57 2.98 6.48 0.85
N VAL A 58 1.71 6.60 1.20
CA VAL A 58 1.26 7.24 2.44
C VAL A 58 0.51 6.23 3.32
N VAL A 59 0.66 6.35 4.63
CA VAL A 59 -0.10 5.55 5.59
C VAL A 59 -1.44 6.25 5.84
N GLU A 60 -2.53 5.50 5.68
CA GLU A 60 -3.90 5.97 5.91
C GLU A 60 -4.64 5.02 6.85
N ILE A 61 -5.65 5.54 7.55
CA ILE A 61 -6.62 4.70 8.26
C ILE A 61 -7.55 4.08 7.22
N ALA A 62 -7.73 2.78 7.25
CA ALA A 62 -8.73 2.11 6.43
C ALA A 62 -10.12 2.51 6.92
N HIS A 63 -10.95 3.00 6.00
CA HIS A 63 -12.36 3.35 6.26
C HIS A 63 -13.25 2.11 6.19
#